data_AF-A0A453GK27-F1
#
_entry.id   AF-A0A453GK27-F1
#
_cell.length_a   1.000
_cell.length_b   1.000
_cell.length_c   1.000
_cell.angle_alpha   90.00
_cell.angle_beta   90.00
_cell.angle_gamma   90.00
#
_symmetry.space_group_name_H-M   'P 1'
#
loop_
_entity.id
_entity.type
_entity.pdbx_description
1 polymer ?
#
loop_
_entity_poly.entity_id
_entity_poly.type
_entity_poly.pdbx_seq_one_letter_code
_entity_poly.pdbx_strand_id
1 'polypeptide(L)'
;KKCWGHNLLKLIHDLFSTNKESAAQQDNKLLEKNRSLVMLLATLVVSITYAAGLDPPGGLWPDDRDGHKGGDPVLLATHPTRYKVFFYSNSVAFVTSLVVIVMVQSTLLLQHHILHAAMILDLFGLITAYAAGSGRDFTTSIYVVALAGVVLVYVVIHIVFFTLEDNMDQVHQRDADKLDKRRDMLLLLAILAATLTYQAGLTPPGGFWSADDKFGHRAGFPVFLDNYPRRYSAFFYCNAASFMASVTLIVLLVNPTLYKPGIRCYALYVCTVVSMFGLMGAYAAGSSRHLRTSIYVFTLVAAVFAFLTIQVVIFLMQNHRRGPTVNVSSGKVASDTGTEEKNLREYLMPIGVLAASVTYQTGLKPPGGLWQDNNNGHTAGNSILHDTDRGRYRAFFYSNSTSFMASIVVIVLLLPWKGLHLPLGRMYAAILLDMLGLLVAYAAGSTREWETSSLVIALVVPVLAYIAAYAAVFLFRNKCQCGKGRANEDSA
;
A
#
# COMPACT_ATOMS: atom_id res chain seq x y z
N LYS A 1 -66.12 -5.51 -18.45
CA LYS A 1 -64.93 -5.78 -19.28
C LYS A 1 -63.89 -4.63 -19.37
N LYS A 2 -64.10 -3.43 -18.78
CA LYS A 2 -63.15 -2.29 -18.88
C LYS A 2 -62.12 -2.14 -17.74
N CYS A 3 -62.18 -2.92 -16.66
CA CYS A 3 -61.32 -2.72 -15.48
C CYS A 3 -59.99 -3.51 -15.50
N TRP A 4 -59.86 -4.52 -16.35
CA TRP A 4 -58.68 -5.41 -16.36
C TRP A 4 -57.51 -4.89 -17.21
N GLY A 5 -57.81 -4.25 -18.35
CA GLY A 5 -56.78 -3.71 -19.25
C GLY A 5 -56.02 -2.50 -18.68
N HIS A 6 -56.66 -1.67 -17.85
CA HIS A 6 -56.03 -0.49 -17.26
C HIS A 6 -55.05 -0.86 -16.13
N ASN A 7 -55.36 -1.90 -15.35
CA ASN A 7 -54.47 -2.41 -14.31
C ASN A 7 -53.25 -3.15 -14.90
N LEU A 8 -53.43 -3.86 -16.02
CA LEU A 8 -52.32 -4.51 -16.71
C LEU A 8 -51.36 -3.49 -17.34
N LEU A 9 -51.88 -2.43 -17.98
CA LEU A 9 -51.04 -1.37 -18.56
C LEU A 9 -50.26 -0.61 -17.47
N LYS A 10 -50.88 -0.34 -16.32
CA LYS A 10 -50.24 0.31 -15.18
C LYS A 10 -49.16 -0.58 -14.56
N LEU A 11 -49.40 -1.89 -14.45
CA LEU A 11 -48.41 -2.85 -13.96
C LEU A 11 -47.22 -3.01 -14.92
N ILE A 12 -47.48 -3.03 -16.25
CA ILE A 12 -46.42 -3.07 -17.26
C ILE A 12 -45.61 -1.77 -17.25
N HIS A 13 -46.28 -0.61 -17.13
CA HIS A 13 -45.62 0.69 -17.03
C HIS A 13 -44.78 0.81 -15.76
N ASP A 14 -45.30 0.39 -14.61
CA ASP A 14 -44.57 0.40 -13.34
C ASP A 14 -43.40 -0.59 -13.36
N LEU A 15 -43.55 -1.77 -13.95
CA LEU A 15 -42.46 -2.74 -14.17
C LEU A 15 -41.37 -2.20 -15.11
N PHE A 16 -41.74 -1.51 -16.19
CA PHE A 16 -40.78 -0.89 -17.10
C PHE A 16 -40.09 0.33 -16.47
N SER A 17 -40.83 1.14 -15.70
CA SER A 17 -40.30 2.30 -14.98
C SER A 17 -39.31 1.88 -13.89
N THR A 18 -39.68 0.89 -13.08
CA THR A 18 -38.78 0.34 -12.04
C THR A 18 -37.55 -0.34 -12.64
N ASN A 19 -37.67 -1.06 -13.76
CA ASN A 19 -36.50 -1.62 -14.45
C ASN A 19 -35.57 -0.52 -15.01
N LYS A 20 -36.13 0.57 -15.55
CA LYS A 20 -35.35 1.68 -16.11
C LYS A 20 -34.65 2.49 -15.02
N GLU A 21 -35.31 2.74 -13.90
CA GLU A 21 -34.72 3.36 -12.70
C GLU A 21 -33.65 2.47 -12.08
N SER A 22 -33.90 1.15 -11.96
CA SER A 22 -32.91 0.19 -11.45
C SER A 22 -31.66 0.09 -12.34
N ALA A 23 -31.83 0.09 -13.67
CA ALA A 23 -30.72 0.09 -14.62
C ALA A 23 -29.92 1.39 -14.56
N ALA A 24 -30.59 2.55 -14.55
CA ALA A 24 -29.93 3.86 -14.43
C ALA A 24 -29.18 4.03 -13.09
N GLN A 25 -29.73 3.50 -12.00
CA GLN A 25 -29.11 3.54 -10.68
C GLN A 25 -27.89 2.61 -10.59
N GLN A 26 -27.92 1.46 -11.26
CA GLN A 26 -26.78 0.55 -11.35
C GLN A 26 -25.64 1.14 -12.18
N ASP A 27 -25.95 1.80 -13.31
CA ASP A 27 -24.96 2.48 -14.16
C ASP A 27 -24.30 3.67 -13.45
N ASN A 28 -25.07 4.48 -12.72
CA ASN A 28 -24.53 5.57 -11.91
C ASN A 28 -23.61 5.06 -10.79
N LYS A 29 -23.98 3.97 -10.12
CA LYS A 29 -23.15 3.37 -9.06
C LYS A 29 -21.83 2.82 -9.61
N LEU A 30 -21.85 2.20 -10.79
CA LEU A 30 -20.64 1.71 -11.46
C LEU A 30 -19.72 2.86 -11.91
N LEU A 31 -20.31 3.94 -12.43
CA LEU A 31 -19.62 5.16 -12.81
C LEU A 31 -18.92 5.81 -11.61
N GLU A 32 -19.63 6.00 -10.49
CA GLU A 32 -19.06 6.56 -9.25
C GLU A 32 -17.92 5.70 -8.69
N LYS A 33 -18.09 4.37 -8.71
CA LYS A 33 -17.05 3.45 -8.26
C LYS A 33 -15.79 3.52 -9.14
N ASN A 34 -15.94 3.58 -10.46
CA ASN A 34 -14.78 3.72 -11.33
C ASN A 34 -14.09 5.08 -11.12
N ARG A 35 -14.86 6.16 -10.92
CA ARG A 35 -14.31 7.49 -10.60
C ARG A 35 -13.48 7.50 -9.32
N SER A 36 -13.95 6.86 -8.24
CA SER A 36 -13.20 6.80 -6.98
C SER A 36 -11.87 6.06 -7.12
N LEU A 37 -11.86 4.94 -7.86
CA LEU A 37 -10.64 4.16 -8.12
C LEU A 37 -9.64 4.94 -8.97
N VAL A 38 -10.10 5.62 -10.03
CA VAL A 38 -9.21 6.43 -10.86
C VAL A 38 -8.64 7.61 -10.06
N MET A 39 -9.46 8.30 -9.28
CA MET A 39 -9.01 9.39 -8.42
C MET A 39 -7.95 8.91 -7.43
N LEU A 40 -8.17 7.76 -6.79
CA LEU A 40 -7.21 7.17 -5.86
C LEU A 40 -5.87 6.83 -6.54
N LEU A 41 -5.89 6.26 -7.75
CA LEU A 41 -4.65 6.01 -8.50
C LEU A 41 -3.97 7.31 -8.92
N ALA A 42 -4.71 8.29 -9.45
CA ALA A 42 -4.13 9.54 -9.91
C ALA A 42 -3.52 10.33 -8.74
N THR A 43 -4.18 10.39 -7.58
CA THR A 43 -3.61 10.97 -6.36
C THR A 43 -2.32 10.26 -5.94
N LEU A 44 -2.25 8.93 -6.07
CA LEU A 44 -1.04 8.17 -5.82
C LEU A 44 0.11 8.61 -6.72
N VAL A 45 -0.11 8.58 -8.04
CA VAL A 45 0.90 8.90 -9.04
C VAL A 45 1.40 10.31 -8.81
N VAL A 46 0.51 11.29 -8.61
CA VAL A 46 0.87 12.67 -8.25
C VAL A 46 1.79 12.69 -7.03
N SER A 47 1.41 12.04 -5.93
CA SER A 47 2.20 12.04 -4.69
C SER A 47 3.61 11.46 -4.88
N ILE A 48 3.73 10.31 -5.53
CA ILE A 48 5.03 9.63 -5.67
C ILE A 48 5.95 10.30 -6.68
N THR A 49 5.39 10.79 -7.79
CA THR A 49 6.14 11.53 -8.82
C THR A 49 6.57 12.91 -8.33
N TYR A 50 5.75 13.58 -7.52
CA TYR A 50 6.11 14.84 -6.88
C TYR A 50 7.29 14.65 -5.92
N ALA A 51 7.19 13.66 -5.02
CA ALA A 51 8.27 13.34 -4.10
C ALA A 51 9.57 12.96 -4.84
N ALA A 52 9.48 12.10 -5.85
CA ALA A 52 10.63 11.69 -6.66
C ALA A 52 11.22 12.82 -7.51
N GLY A 53 10.41 13.79 -7.93
CA GLY A 53 10.88 14.97 -8.67
C GLY A 53 11.70 15.92 -7.80
N LEU A 54 11.38 16.01 -6.50
CA LEU A 54 12.08 16.86 -5.53
C LEU A 54 13.28 16.18 -4.86
N ASP A 55 13.29 14.85 -4.79
CA ASP A 55 14.42 14.03 -4.33
C ASP A 55 14.86 13.10 -5.48
N PRO A 56 15.54 13.64 -6.51
CA PRO A 56 15.83 12.88 -7.72
C PRO A 56 16.82 11.73 -7.47
N PRO A 57 16.74 10.65 -8.26
CA PRO A 57 17.70 9.56 -8.18
C PRO A 57 19.11 10.09 -8.42
N GLY A 58 20.06 9.65 -7.59
CA GLY A 58 21.43 10.15 -7.56
C GLY A 58 21.67 11.30 -6.59
N GLY A 59 20.61 11.87 -6.02
CA GLY A 59 20.72 12.98 -5.08
C GLY A 59 21.09 14.29 -5.77
N LEU A 60 21.38 15.28 -4.93
CA LEU A 60 21.74 16.63 -5.30
C LEU A 60 23.16 16.92 -4.85
N TRP A 61 23.87 17.77 -5.60
CA TRP A 61 25.20 18.22 -5.19
C TRP A 61 25.11 19.04 -3.90
N PRO A 62 26.00 18.83 -2.91
CA PRO A 62 25.96 19.56 -1.66
C PRO A 62 26.62 20.94 -1.71
N ASP A 63 27.51 21.19 -2.69
CA ASP A 63 28.31 22.41 -2.78
C ASP A 63 28.59 22.88 -4.23
N ASP A 64 29.15 24.09 -4.35
CA ASP A 64 29.53 24.75 -5.61
C ASP A 64 31.00 24.46 -5.96
N ARG A 65 31.34 23.18 -6.20
CA ARG A 65 32.71 22.74 -6.51
C ARG A 65 32.77 21.98 -7.83
N ASP A 66 33.99 21.75 -8.33
CA ASP A 66 34.26 20.87 -9.49
C ASP A 66 33.37 21.08 -10.74
N GLY A 67 32.92 22.33 -10.95
CA GLY A 67 32.08 22.72 -12.09
C GLY A 67 30.58 22.42 -11.93
N HIS A 68 30.14 21.92 -10.78
CA HIS A 68 28.72 21.78 -10.43
C HIS A 68 28.27 22.85 -9.42
N LYS A 69 26.96 23.08 -9.35
CA LYS A 69 26.34 23.94 -8.34
C LYS A 69 25.59 23.12 -7.31
N GLY A 70 25.65 23.54 -6.07
CA GLY A 70 24.87 22.97 -4.97
C GLY A 70 23.38 22.99 -5.32
N GLY A 71 22.72 21.85 -5.13
CA GLY A 71 21.33 21.64 -5.50
C GLY A 71 21.10 21.14 -6.92
N ASP A 72 22.11 21.12 -7.80
CA ASP A 72 21.95 20.50 -9.12
C ASP A 72 21.85 18.97 -9.01
N PRO A 73 21.04 18.29 -9.84
CA PRO A 73 20.93 16.83 -9.80
C PRO A 73 22.22 16.14 -10.23
N VAL A 74 22.75 15.26 -9.38
CA VAL A 74 24.01 14.53 -9.65
C VAL A 74 23.88 13.60 -10.86
N LEU A 75 22.71 12.97 -11.02
CA LEU A 75 22.45 12.09 -12.16
C LEU A 75 22.41 12.86 -13.48
N LEU A 76 22.07 14.14 -13.49
CA LEU A 76 22.11 14.97 -14.70
C LEU A 76 23.55 15.17 -15.17
N ALA A 77 24.48 15.41 -14.24
CA ALA A 77 25.90 15.58 -14.54
C ALA A 77 26.57 14.26 -14.97
N THR A 78 26.29 13.16 -14.26
CA THR A 78 26.97 11.87 -14.48
C THR A 78 26.35 11.02 -15.58
N HIS A 79 25.02 11.04 -15.73
CA HIS A 79 24.27 10.22 -16.70
C HIS A 79 23.10 11.01 -17.31
N PRO A 80 23.38 12.04 -18.14
CA PRO A 80 22.38 13.00 -18.60
C PRO A 80 21.21 12.35 -19.34
N THR A 81 21.46 11.31 -20.13
CA THR A 81 20.40 10.58 -20.84
C THR A 81 19.44 9.89 -19.87
N ARG A 82 19.96 9.26 -18.81
CA ARG A 82 19.13 8.58 -17.79
C ARG A 82 18.31 9.57 -17.00
N TYR A 83 18.94 10.66 -16.57
CA TYR A 83 18.24 11.74 -15.87
C TYR A 83 17.11 12.30 -16.72
N LYS A 84 17.36 12.60 -18.01
CA LYS A 84 16.32 13.13 -18.91
C LYS A 84 15.16 12.15 -19.07
N VAL A 85 15.44 10.86 -19.29
CA VAL A 85 14.39 9.83 -19.38
C VAL A 85 13.58 9.76 -18.08
N PHE A 86 14.26 9.69 -16.92
CA PHE A 86 13.61 9.71 -15.62
C PHE A 86 12.73 10.96 -15.45
N PHE A 87 13.30 12.14 -15.64
CA PHE A 87 12.65 13.42 -15.39
C PHE A 87 11.43 13.60 -16.28
N TYR A 88 11.56 13.44 -17.60
CA TYR A 88 10.43 13.60 -18.51
C TYR A 88 9.34 12.54 -18.29
N SER A 89 9.70 11.27 -18.10
CA SER A 89 8.70 10.22 -17.83
C SER A 89 7.97 10.45 -16.51
N ASN A 90 8.69 10.84 -15.45
CA ASN A 90 8.10 11.16 -14.15
C ASN A 90 7.21 12.40 -14.21
N SER A 91 7.63 13.46 -14.92
CA SER A 91 6.83 14.68 -15.12
C SER A 91 5.59 14.45 -15.98
N VAL A 92 5.66 13.61 -17.02
CA VAL A 92 4.49 13.25 -17.82
C VAL A 92 3.46 12.51 -16.95
N ALA A 93 3.89 11.57 -16.13
CA ALA A 93 3.00 10.87 -15.19
C ALA A 93 2.39 11.84 -14.16
N PHE A 94 3.18 12.76 -13.61
CA PHE A 94 2.68 13.80 -12.70
C PHE A 94 1.59 14.69 -13.33
N VAL A 95 1.88 15.27 -14.51
CA VAL A 95 0.97 16.20 -15.19
C VAL A 95 -0.29 15.48 -15.68
N THR A 96 -0.13 14.30 -16.29
CA THR A 96 -1.26 13.49 -16.76
C THR A 96 -2.18 13.12 -15.59
N SER A 97 -1.63 12.72 -14.44
CA SER A 97 -2.44 12.42 -13.26
C SER A 97 -3.16 13.65 -12.68
N LEU A 98 -2.57 14.86 -12.72
CA LEU A 98 -3.29 16.09 -12.35
C LEU A 98 -4.46 16.36 -13.30
N VAL A 99 -4.25 16.20 -14.61
CA VAL A 99 -5.30 16.34 -15.63
C VAL A 99 -6.40 15.31 -15.37
N VAL A 100 -6.05 14.06 -15.08
CA VAL A 100 -6.99 12.99 -14.73
C VAL A 100 -7.83 13.36 -13.50
N ILE A 101 -7.23 13.92 -12.44
CA ILE A 101 -7.98 14.36 -11.25
C ILE A 101 -9.02 15.42 -11.62
N VAL A 102 -8.65 16.44 -12.40
CA VAL A 102 -9.56 17.49 -12.85
C VAL A 102 -10.65 16.95 -13.79
N MET A 103 -10.29 16.04 -14.69
CA MET A 103 -11.22 15.38 -15.60
C MET A 103 -12.26 14.52 -14.86
N VAL A 104 -11.84 13.79 -13.83
CA VAL A 104 -12.75 12.94 -13.02
C VAL A 104 -13.77 13.78 -12.25
N GLN A 105 -13.42 15.01 -11.85
CA GLN A 105 -14.34 15.94 -11.20
C GLN A 105 -15.35 16.56 -12.18
N SER A 106 -15.01 16.63 -13.46
CA SER A 106 -15.82 17.27 -14.49
C SER A 106 -16.74 16.25 -15.18
N THR A 107 -18.06 16.38 -15.02
CA THR A 107 -19.03 15.49 -15.70
C THR A 107 -18.98 15.58 -17.23
N LEU A 108 -18.45 16.69 -17.78
CA LEU A 108 -18.34 16.95 -19.22
C LEU A 108 -17.17 16.25 -19.92
N LEU A 109 -16.10 15.87 -19.20
CA LEU A 109 -14.86 15.32 -19.78
C LEU A 109 -14.72 13.81 -19.59
N LEU A 110 -15.75 13.17 -19.04
CA LEU A 110 -15.67 11.82 -18.49
C LEU A 110 -15.90 10.74 -19.55
N GLN A 111 -15.02 10.67 -20.55
CA GLN A 111 -14.97 9.54 -21.46
C GLN A 111 -14.10 8.43 -20.85
N HIS A 112 -14.74 7.34 -20.43
CA HIS A 112 -14.09 6.19 -19.77
C HIS A 112 -12.85 5.67 -20.51
N HIS A 113 -12.86 5.66 -21.83
CA HIS A 113 -11.74 5.21 -22.65
C HIS A 113 -10.51 6.12 -22.54
N ILE A 114 -10.72 7.45 -22.53
CA ILE A 114 -9.64 8.43 -22.38
C ILE A 114 -9.02 8.30 -20.98
N LEU A 115 -9.87 8.15 -19.97
CA LEU A 115 -9.44 8.01 -18.59
C LEU A 115 -8.58 6.75 -18.37
N HIS A 116 -9.03 5.61 -18.89
CA HIS A 116 -8.26 4.37 -18.83
C HIS A 116 -6.95 4.46 -19.61
N ALA A 117 -6.95 5.10 -20.79
CA ALA A 117 -5.75 5.31 -21.58
C ALA A 117 -4.73 6.20 -20.84
N ALA A 118 -5.19 7.26 -20.18
CA ALA A 118 -4.35 8.13 -19.36
C ALA A 118 -3.72 7.39 -18.17
N MET A 119 -4.50 6.55 -17.47
CA MET A 119 -3.96 5.73 -16.37
C MET A 119 -2.91 4.72 -16.85
N ILE A 120 -3.11 4.10 -18.01
CA ILE A 120 -2.14 3.18 -18.60
C ILE A 120 -0.86 3.94 -18.98
N LEU A 121 -1.00 5.12 -19.59
CA LEU A 121 0.12 6.00 -19.91
C LEU A 121 0.91 6.38 -18.65
N ASP A 122 0.25 6.69 -17.53
CA ASP A 122 0.88 6.99 -16.25
C ASP A 122 1.70 5.81 -15.73
N LEU A 123 1.16 4.59 -15.82
CA LEU A 123 1.86 3.38 -15.37
C LEU A 123 3.10 3.09 -16.24
N PHE A 124 3.03 3.31 -17.56
CA PHE A 124 4.22 3.23 -18.42
C PHE A 124 5.24 4.33 -18.11
N GLY A 125 4.78 5.55 -17.81
CA GLY A 125 5.62 6.66 -17.35
C GLY A 125 6.37 6.30 -16.07
N LEU A 126 5.67 5.71 -15.08
CA LEU A 126 6.26 5.23 -13.84
C LEU A 126 7.27 4.10 -14.04
N ILE A 127 6.95 3.08 -14.86
CA ILE A 127 7.87 1.98 -15.17
C ILE A 127 9.16 2.53 -15.81
N THR A 128 9.00 3.45 -16.75
CA THR A 128 10.13 4.05 -17.47
C THR A 128 10.98 4.92 -16.54
N ALA A 129 10.35 5.77 -15.73
CA ALA A 129 11.03 6.58 -14.74
C ALA A 129 11.78 5.71 -13.72
N TYR A 130 11.13 4.66 -13.21
CA TYR A 130 11.74 3.72 -12.27
C TYR A 130 12.93 2.99 -12.89
N ALA A 131 12.82 2.49 -14.13
CA ALA A 131 13.90 1.78 -14.81
C ALA A 131 15.11 2.68 -15.11
N ALA A 132 14.87 3.95 -15.43
CA ALA A 132 15.93 4.92 -15.69
C ALA A 132 16.59 5.45 -14.41
N GLY A 133 15.81 5.65 -13.34
CA GLY A 133 16.28 6.24 -12.09
C GLY A 133 16.89 5.24 -11.09
N SER A 134 16.38 4.01 -11.01
CA SER A 134 16.81 3.04 -9.99
C SER A 134 18.15 2.36 -10.30
N GLY A 135 18.55 2.28 -11.57
CA GLY A 135 19.76 1.60 -12.03
C GLY A 135 20.72 2.51 -12.77
N ARG A 136 22.02 2.21 -12.68
CA ARG A 136 23.09 2.97 -13.37
C ARG A 136 23.58 2.32 -14.66
N ASP A 137 23.24 1.05 -14.87
CA ASP A 137 23.64 0.29 -16.05
C ASP A 137 22.45 -0.12 -16.90
N PHE A 138 22.67 -0.30 -18.20
CA PHE A 138 21.62 -0.69 -19.15
C PHE A 138 21.03 -2.06 -18.80
N THR A 139 21.86 -2.98 -18.33
CA THR A 139 21.45 -4.33 -17.90
C THR A 139 20.38 -4.29 -16.81
N THR A 140 20.56 -3.43 -15.80
CA THR A 140 19.58 -3.30 -14.70
C THR A 140 18.26 -2.71 -15.19
N SER A 141 18.30 -1.72 -16.09
CA SER A 141 17.09 -1.13 -16.68
C SER A 141 16.35 -2.13 -17.57
N ILE A 142 17.07 -2.91 -18.39
CA ILE A 142 16.50 -3.98 -19.21
C ILE A 142 15.86 -5.04 -18.33
N TYR A 143 16.52 -5.47 -17.26
CA TYR A 143 15.96 -6.42 -16.30
C TYR A 143 14.63 -5.92 -15.71
N VAL A 144 14.57 -4.66 -15.27
CA VAL A 144 13.38 -4.06 -14.69
C VAL A 144 12.21 -4.04 -15.69
N VAL A 145 12.46 -3.62 -16.94
CA VAL A 145 11.44 -3.60 -17.99
C VAL A 145 11.01 -5.01 -18.41
N ALA A 146 11.97 -5.94 -18.54
CA ALA A 146 11.70 -7.33 -18.87
C ALA A 146 10.85 -8.01 -17.80
N LEU A 147 11.12 -7.73 -16.52
CA LEU A 147 10.34 -8.24 -15.39
C LEU A 147 8.88 -7.76 -15.46
N ALA A 148 8.65 -6.49 -15.82
CA ALA A 148 7.31 -5.96 -16.04
C ALA A 148 6.56 -6.75 -17.13
N GLY A 149 7.22 -6.97 -18.27
CA GLY A 149 6.66 -7.73 -19.40
C GLY A 149 6.35 -9.19 -19.04
N VAL A 150 7.29 -9.88 -18.38
CA VAL A 150 7.12 -11.28 -17.96
C VAL A 150 5.95 -11.44 -16.99
N VAL A 151 5.87 -10.59 -15.95
CA VAL A 151 4.79 -10.65 -14.97
C VAL A 151 3.44 -10.37 -15.63
N LEU A 152 3.35 -9.35 -16.49
CA LEU A 152 2.12 -9.02 -17.20
C LEU A 152 1.67 -10.16 -18.13
N VAL A 153 2.58 -10.68 -18.97
CA VAL A 153 2.28 -11.76 -19.91
C VAL A 153 1.85 -13.03 -19.17
N TYR A 154 2.56 -13.43 -18.13
CA TYR A 154 2.22 -14.60 -17.31
C TYR A 154 0.80 -14.50 -16.74
N VAL A 155 0.45 -13.36 -16.14
CA VAL A 155 -0.87 -13.21 -15.51
C VAL A 155 -1.98 -13.14 -16.56
N VAL A 156 -1.76 -12.46 -17.69
CA VAL A 156 -2.76 -12.39 -18.78
C VAL A 156 -3.00 -13.78 -19.38
N ILE A 157 -1.94 -14.57 -19.64
CA ILE A 157 -2.08 -15.95 -20.14
C ILE A 157 -2.90 -16.79 -19.14
N HIS A 158 -2.59 -16.71 -17.85
CA HIS A 158 -3.31 -17.48 -16.83
C HIS A 158 -4.80 -17.07 -16.75
N ILE A 159 -5.11 -15.78 -16.89
CA ILE A 159 -6.49 -15.28 -16.94
C ILE A 159 -7.20 -15.79 -18.19
N VAL A 160 -6.59 -15.65 -19.37
CA VAL A 160 -7.19 -16.06 -20.65
C VAL A 160 -7.47 -17.56 -20.67
N PHE A 161 -6.51 -18.39 -20.27
CA PHE A 161 -6.67 -19.84 -20.20
C PHE A 161 -7.84 -20.23 -19.28
N PHE A 162 -7.91 -19.62 -18.09
CA PHE A 162 -9.02 -19.86 -17.17
C PHE A 162 -10.37 -19.42 -17.75
N THR A 163 -10.44 -18.28 -18.44
CA THR A 163 -11.68 -17.82 -19.09
C THR A 163 -12.13 -18.68 -20.27
N LEU A 164 -11.21 -19.41 -20.91
CA LEU A 164 -11.55 -20.35 -21.98
C LEU A 164 -12.06 -21.69 -21.44
N GLU A 165 -11.58 -22.11 -20.27
CA GLU A 165 -12.00 -23.36 -19.61
C GLU A 165 -13.39 -23.23 -18.95
N ASP A 166 -13.73 -22.05 -18.44
CA ASP A 166 -14.95 -21.79 -17.68
C ASP A 166 -16.04 -21.14 -18.58
N ASN A 167 -16.98 -21.94 -19.10
CA ASN A 167 -18.21 -21.41 -19.72
C ASN A 167 -19.07 -20.78 -18.61
N MET A 168 -18.85 -19.49 -18.36
CA MET A 168 -19.35 -18.81 -17.17
C MET A 168 -20.89 -18.74 -17.12
N ASP A 169 -21.48 -19.54 -16.24
CA ASP A 169 -22.87 -19.42 -15.80
C ASP A 169 -23.15 -18.07 -15.12
N GLN A 170 -24.42 -17.66 -15.22
CA GLN A 170 -24.94 -16.36 -14.82
C GLN A 170 -24.52 -15.94 -13.39
N VAL A 171 -23.88 -14.78 -13.31
CA VAL A 171 -23.42 -14.19 -12.05
C VAL A 171 -24.63 -13.74 -11.21
N HIS A 172 -24.84 -14.37 -10.05
CA HIS A 172 -25.71 -13.79 -9.03
C HIS A 172 -25.12 -12.47 -8.51
N GLN A 173 -25.94 -11.42 -8.45
CA GLN A 173 -25.58 -10.06 -7.99
C GLN A 173 -24.77 -10.03 -6.67
N ARG A 174 -25.07 -10.96 -5.75
CA ARG A 174 -24.41 -11.08 -4.45
C ARG A 174 -22.93 -11.49 -4.55
N ASP A 175 -22.51 -12.15 -5.62
CA ASP A 175 -21.11 -12.53 -5.84
C ASP A 175 -20.33 -11.43 -6.58
N ALA A 176 -21.00 -10.60 -7.38
CA ALA A 176 -20.41 -9.42 -7.99
C ALA A 176 -19.94 -8.42 -6.91
N ASP A 177 -20.81 -8.10 -5.94
CA ASP A 177 -20.48 -7.18 -4.83
C ASP A 177 -19.28 -7.68 -3.98
N LYS A 178 -19.13 -9.00 -3.81
CA LYS A 178 -17.98 -9.58 -3.09
C LYS A 178 -16.67 -9.42 -3.87
N LEU A 179 -16.69 -9.67 -5.18
CA LEU A 179 -15.51 -9.49 -6.05
C LEU A 179 -15.10 -8.02 -6.08
N ASP A 180 -16.08 -7.13 -6.03
CA ASP A 180 -15.89 -5.69 -5.99
C ASP A 180 -15.21 -5.22 -4.70
N LYS A 181 -15.60 -5.74 -3.53
CA LYS A 181 -14.88 -5.46 -2.28
C LYS A 181 -13.45 -6.00 -2.31
N ARG A 182 -13.25 -7.19 -2.89
CA ARG A 182 -11.91 -7.79 -3.07
C ARG A 182 -11.03 -6.93 -3.96
N ARG A 183 -11.58 -6.41 -5.06
CA ARG A 183 -10.91 -5.48 -5.97
C ARG A 183 -10.39 -4.26 -5.24
N ASP A 184 -11.23 -3.62 -4.44
CA ASP A 184 -10.89 -2.38 -3.73
C ASP A 184 -9.74 -2.62 -2.73
N MET A 185 -9.77 -3.74 -2.00
CA MET A 185 -8.70 -4.14 -1.06
C MET A 185 -7.39 -4.48 -1.78
N LEU A 186 -7.43 -5.30 -2.83
CA LEU A 186 -6.24 -5.65 -3.61
C LEU A 186 -5.60 -4.41 -4.24
N LEU A 187 -6.42 -3.45 -4.69
CA LEU A 187 -5.94 -2.21 -5.26
C LEU A 187 -5.20 -1.38 -4.21
N LEU A 188 -5.75 -1.24 -3.00
CA LEU A 188 -5.10 -0.53 -1.91
C LEU A 188 -3.71 -1.11 -1.59
N LEU A 189 -3.57 -2.44 -1.59
CA LEU A 189 -2.29 -3.10 -1.35
C LEU A 189 -1.31 -2.94 -2.50
N ALA A 190 -1.80 -3.02 -3.74
CA ALA A 190 -0.99 -2.79 -4.93
C ALA A 190 -0.43 -1.36 -4.93
N ILE A 191 -1.27 -0.39 -4.61
CA ILE A 191 -0.95 1.03 -4.50
C ILE A 191 0.09 1.26 -3.40
N LEU A 192 -0.12 0.71 -2.20
CA LEU A 192 0.85 0.77 -1.11
C LEU A 192 2.23 0.26 -1.58
N ALA A 193 2.27 -0.98 -2.08
CA ALA A 193 3.53 -1.60 -2.48
C ALA A 193 4.19 -0.86 -3.66
N ALA A 194 3.43 -0.40 -4.65
CA ALA A 194 3.94 0.41 -5.76
C ALA A 194 4.59 1.71 -5.25
N THR A 195 3.94 2.41 -4.33
CA THR A 195 4.49 3.65 -3.75
C THR A 195 5.77 3.43 -2.98
N LEU A 196 5.78 2.44 -2.09
CA LEU A 196 6.94 2.16 -1.26
C LEU A 196 8.14 1.73 -2.09
N THR A 197 7.91 0.89 -3.08
CA THR A 197 8.97 0.37 -3.94
C THR A 197 9.45 1.39 -4.95
N TYR A 198 8.57 2.24 -5.50
CA TYR A 198 8.97 3.34 -6.38
C TYR A 198 9.93 4.30 -5.67
N GLN A 199 9.56 4.77 -4.47
CA GLN A 199 10.38 5.70 -3.70
C GLN A 199 11.71 5.06 -3.26
N ALA A 200 11.65 3.84 -2.71
CA ALA A 200 12.84 3.13 -2.24
C ALA A 200 13.79 2.73 -3.38
N GLY A 201 13.27 2.43 -4.58
CA GLY A 201 14.11 2.09 -5.72
C GLY A 201 14.80 3.31 -6.32
N LEU A 202 14.15 4.47 -6.33
CA LEU A 202 14.75 5.73 -6.78
C LEU A 202 15.73 6.32 -5.75
N THR A 203 15.52 6.05 -4.47
CA THR A 203 16.37 6.52 -3.37
C THR A 203 16.73 5.35 -2.45
N PRO A 204 17.70 4.50 -2.87
CA PRO A 204 18.05 3.28 -2.16
C PRO A 204 18.54 3.58 -0.73
N PRO A 205 18.38 2.62 0.19
CA PRO A 205 18.95 2.75 1.53
C PRO A 205 20.45 3.00 1.43
N GLY A 206 21.00 3.85 2.29
CA GLY A 206 22.41 4.24 2.20
C GLY A 206 22.63 5.56 1.46
N GLY A 207 21.66 5.99 0.65
CA GLY A 207 21.80 7.20 -0.16
C GLY A 207 22.82 7.02 -1.29
N PHE A 208 23.36 8.15 -1.74
CA PHE A 208 24.28 8.23 -2.86
C PHE A 208 25.60 8.86 -2.44
N TRP A 209 26.68 8.49 -3.14
CA TRP A 209 27.96 9.16 -2.98
C TRP A 209 27.86 10.62 -3.44
N SER A 210 28.43 11.53 -2.64
CA SER A 210 28.39 12.97 -2.92
C SER A 210 29.50 13.45 -3.86
N ALA A 211 30.57 12.68 -4.06
CA ALA A 211 31.70 13.05 -4.92
C ALA A 211 32.43 11.81 -5.46
N ASP A 212 33.21 12.01 -6.52
CA ASP A 212 34.16 11.01 -7.00
C ASP A 212 35.39 10.97 -6.09
N ASP A 213 35.97 9.79 -5.87
CA ASP A 213 37.17 9.66 -5.06
C ASP A 213 38.23 8.69 -5.64
N LYS A 214 39.39 8.65 -4.97
CA LYS A 214 40.53 7.80 -5.35
C LYS A 214 40.28 6.31 -5.13
N PHE A 215 39.24 5.95 -4.40
CA PHE A 215 38.86 4.56 -4.12
C PHE A 215 37.89 4.00 -5.18
N GLY A 216 37.53 4.82 -6.17
CA GLY A 216 36.65 4.45 -7.27
C GLY A 216 35.17 4.65 -6.96
N HIS A 217 34.84 5.33 -5.85
CA HIS A 217 33.49 5.79 -5.59
C HIS A 217 33.15 6.90 -6.57
N ARG A 218 31.92 6.88 -7.09
CA ARG A 218 31.45 7.82 -8.10
C ARG A 218 30.21 8.54 -7.63
N ALA A 219 30.18 9.85 -7.80
CA ALA A 219 29.07 10.69 -7.42
C ALA A 219 27.76 10.17 -8.00
N GLY A 220 26.74 10.17 -7.15
CA GLY A 220 25.42 9.69 -7.48
C GLY A 220 25.28 8.17 -7.46
N PHE A 221 26.34 7.35 -7.40
CA PHE A 221 26.16 5.89 -7.26
C PHE A 221 25.66 5.53 -5.85
N PRO A 222 24.84 4.47 -5.70
CA PRO A 222 24.33 4.06 -4.39
C PRO A 222 25.46 3.64 -3.45
N VAL A 223 25.59 4.27 -2.29
CA VAL A 223 26.62 3.92 -1.29
C VAL A 223 26.46 2.48 -0.82
N PHE A 224 25.22 2.01 -0.74
CA PHE A 224 24.91 0.65 -0.30
C PHE A 224 25.35 -0.42 -1.28
N LEU A 225 25.47 -0.10 -2.58
CA LEU A 225 26.00 -1.01 -3.58
C LEU A 225 27.49 -1.29 -3.33
N ASP A 226 28.28 -0.26 -3.06
CA ASP A 226 29.73 -0.40 -2.88
C ASP A 226 30.08 -1.09 -1.57
N ASN A 227 29.43 -0.69 -0.47
CA ASN A 227 29.74 -1.21 0.87
C ASN A 227 29.14 -2.61 1.12
N TYR A 228 27.99 -2.94 0.51
CA TYR A 228 27.26 -4.18 0.76
C TYR A 228 26.60 -4.77 -0.51
N PRO A 229 27.39 -5.13 -1.54
CA PRO A 229 26.88 -5.44 -2.89
C PRO A 229 25.85 -6.58 -2.94
N ARG A 230 26.06 -7.64 -2.14
CA ARG A 230 25.10 -8.77 -2.07
C ARG A 230 23.75 -8.36 -1.47
N ARG A 231 23.77 -7.48 -0.47
CA ARG A 231 22.55 -6.99 0.18
C ARG A 231 21.84 -5.98 -0.70
N TYR A 232 22.58 -5.07 -1.33
CA TYR A 232 22.04 -4.17 -2.33
C TYR A 232 21.37 -4.95 -3.47
N SER A 233 22.01 -6.00 -3.98
CA SER A 233 21.42 -6.84 -5.03
C SER A 233 20.10 -7.47 -4.59
N ALA A 234 20.06 -8.08 -3.40
CA ALA A 234 18.83 -8.63 -2.83
C ALA A 234 17.74 -7.55 -2.68
N PHE A 235 18.09 -6.39 -2.12
CA PHE A 235 17.19 -5.25 -2.01
C PHE A 235 16.64 -4.82 -3.37
N PHE A 236 17.51 -4.56 -4.34
CA PHE A 236 17.15 -4.05 -5.67
C PHE A 236 16.20 -5.02 -6.39
N TYR A 237 16.54 -6.30 -6.45
CA TYR A 237 15.73 -7.30 -7.15
C TYR A 237 14.40 -7.57 -6.46
N CYS A 238 14.37 -7.68 -5.13
CA CYS A 238 13.11 -7.84 -4.39
C CYS A 238 12.21 -6.60 -4.51
N ASN A 239 12.79 -5.40 -4.43
CA ASN A 239 12.06 -4.14 -4.57
C ASN A 239 11.49 -3.98 -5.99
N ALA A 240 12.29 -4.25 -7.03
CA ALA A 240 11.83 -4.19 -8.42
C ALA A 240 10.74 -5.23 -8.72
N ALA A 241 10.86 -6.45 -8.19
CA ALA A 241 9.83 -7.47 -8.33
C ALA A 241 8.51 -7.06 -7.66
N SER A 242 8.60 -6.48 -6.46
CA SER A 242 7.42 -5.96 -5.76
C SER A 242 6.76 -4.80 -6.52
N PHE A 243 7.55 -3.85 -7.03
CA PHE A 243 7.05 -2.76 -7.86
C PHE A 243 6.33 -3.27 -9.12
N MET A 244 6.96 -4.19 -9.87
CA MET A 244 6.39 -4.70 -11.12
C MET A 244 5.16 -5.57 -10.92
N ALA A 245 5.14 -6.40 -9.88
CA ALA A 245 3.95 -7.14 -9.47
C ALA A 245 2.80 -6.17 -9.12
N SER A 246 3.08 -5.13 -8.33
CA SER A 246 2.08 -4.14 -7.95
C SER A 246 1.54 -3.32 -9.12
N VAL A 247 2.40 -2.85 -10.03
CA VAL A 247 1.97 -2.12 -11.23
C VAL A 247 1.11 -3.02 -12.13
N THR A 248 1.54 -4.26 -12.35
CA THR A 248 0.73 -5.24 -13.11
C THR A 248 -0.63 -5.49 -12.46
N LEU A 249 -0.65 -5.63 -11.13
CA LEU A 249 -1.88 -5.80 -10.36
C LEU A 249 -2.81 -4.59 -10.50
N ILE A 250 -2.29 -3.36 -10.48
CA ILE A 250 -3.06 -2.13 -10.73
C ILE A 250 -3.67 -2.16 -12.12
N VAL A 251 -2.90 -2.45 -13.18
CA VAL A 251 -3.40 -2.54 -14.56
C VAL A 251 -4.59 -3.50 -14.66
N LEU A 252 -4.45 -4.69 -14.07
CA LEU A 252 -5.47 -5.73 -14.11
C LEU A 252 -6.72 -5.39 -13.28
N LEU A 253 -6.54 -4.75 -12.12
CA LEU A 253 -7.64 -4.32 -11.25
C LEU A 253 -8.41 -3.13 -11.81
N VAL A 254 -7.76 -2.24 -12.56
CA VAL A 254 -8.43 -1.11 -13.22
C VAL A 254 -9.32 -1.63 -14.35
N ASN A 255 -8.91 -2.69 -15.05
CA ASN A 255 -9.67 -3.24 -16.16
C ASN A 255 -10.88 -4.09 -15.69
N PRO A 256 -12.14 -3.67 -15.95
CA PRO A 256 -13.34 -4.37 -15.49
C PRO A 256 -13.51 -5.77 -16.09
N THR A 257 -12.88 -6.05 -17.24
CA THR A 257 -12.97 -7.36 -17.92
C THR A 257 -11.99 -8.38 -17.35
N LEU A 258 -10.84 -7.93 -16.81
CA LEU A 258 -9.76 -8.81 -16.36
C LEU A 258 -9.80 -9.10 -14.86
N TYR A 259 -10.27 -8.16 -14.03
CA TYR A 259 -10.23 -8.38 -12.57
C TYR A 259 -11.19 -9.48 -12.11
N LYS A 260 -12.40 -9.58 -12.68
CA LYS A 260 -13.39 -10.59 -12.24
C LYS A 260 -12.85 -12.01 -12.46
N PRO A 261 -12.36 -12.38 -13.65
CA PRO A 261 -11.72 -13.68 -13.85
C PRO A 261 -10.44 -13.83 -13.02
N GLY A 262 -9.60 -12.79 -12.96
CA GLY A 262 -8.34 -12.82 -12.22
C GLY A 262 -8.48 -13.08 -10.71
N ILE A 263 -9.55 -12.59 -10.08
CA ILE A 263 -9.86 -12.89 -8.67
C ILE A 263 -10.42 -14.31 -8.54
N ARG A 264 -11.18 -14.80 -9.52
CA ARG A 264 -11.76 -16.16 -9.49
C ARG A 264 -10.69 -17.24 -9.62
N CYS A 265 -9.71 -17.04 -10.49
CA CYS A 265 -8.59 -17.97 -10.70
C CYS A 265 -7.41 -17.77 -9.74
N TYR A 266 -7.56 -16.91 -8.71
CA TYR A 266 -6.52 -16.58 -7.73
C TYR A 266 -5.26 -15.89 -8.28
N ALA A 267 -5.14 -15.62 -9.58
CA ALA A 267 -3.96 -15.00 -10.17
C ALA A 267 -3.61 -13.64 -9.54
N LEU A 268 -4.62 -12.80 -9.25
CA LEU A 268 -4.38 -11.50 -8.61
C LEU A 268 -3.88 -11.66 -7.16
N TYR A 269 -4.34 -12.66 -6.43
CA TYR A 269 -3.86 -12.95 -5.08
C TYR A 269 -2.41 -13.45 -5.10
N VAL A 270 -2.05 -14.30 -6.07
CA VAL A 270 -0.64 -14.72 -6.26
C VAL A 270 0.24 -13.52 -6.53
N CYS A 271 -0.21 -12.58 -7.36
CA CYS A 271 0.51 -11.34 -7.64
C CYS A 271 0.71 -10.49 -6.37
N THR A 272 -0.34 -10.33 -5.53
CA THR A 272 -0.22 -9.66 -4.22
C THR A 272 0.77 -10.35 -3.31
N VAL A 273 0.75 -11.68 -3.26
CA VAL A 273 1.66 -12.47 -2.43
C VAL A 273 3.11 -12.26 -2.88
N VAL A 274 3.39 -12.36 -4.18
CA VAL A 274 4.72 -12.05 -4.77
C VAL A 274 5.15 -10.62 -4.42
N SER A 275 4.23 -9.65 -4.52
CA SER A 275 4.49 -8.27 -4.15
C SER A 275 4.88 -8.12 -2.67
N MET A 276 4.17 -8.77 -1.75
CA MET A 276 4.48 -8.74 -0.32
C MET A 276 5.82 -9.43 0.01
N PHE A 277 6.12 -10.56 -0.63
CA PHE A 277 7.43 -11.22 -0.51
C PHE A 277 8.57 -10.31 -0.95
N GLY A 278 8.41 -9.65 -2.10
CA GLY A 278 9.38 -8.67 -2.58
C GLY A 278 9.53 -7.49 -1.62
N LEU A 279 8.43 -6.97 -1.06
CA LEU A 279 8.47 -5.85 -0.12
C LEU A 279 9.20 -6.22 1.19
N MET A 280 8.87 -7.37 1.80
CA MET A 280 9.54 -7.85 3.01
C MET A 280 11.02 -8.17 2.76
N GLY A 281 11.34 -8.79 1.62
CA GLY A 281 12.71 -9.09 1.22
C GLY A 281 13.55 -7.83 1.03
N ALA A 282 12.98 -6.82 0.35
CA ALA A 282 13.60 -5.50 0.21
C ALA A 282 13.82 -4.84 1.57
N TYR A 283 12.81 -4.82 2.44
CA TYR A 283 12.95 -4.28 3.78
C TYR A 283 14.06 -4.96 4.59
N ALA A 284 14.08 -6.30 4.60
CA ALA A 284 15.07 -7.08 5.35
C ALA A 284 16.50 -6.85 4.86
N ALA A 285 16.69 -6.80 3.54
CA ALA A 285 17.98 -6.55 2.92
C ALA A 285 18.43 -5.08 3.11
N GLY A 286 17.52 -4.12 2.96
CA GLY A 286 17.84 -2.69 2.91
C GLY A 286 17.92 -1.98 4.25
N SER A 287 17.13 -2.39 5.25
CA SER A 287 17.06 -1.71 6.55
C SER A 287 18.28 -2.01 7.45
N SER A 288 18.87 -3.20 7.30
CA SER A 288 19.92 -3.70 8.18
C SER A 288 21.31 -3.65 7.54
N ARG A 289 22.29 -3.09 8.25
CA ARG A 289 23.71 -3.10 7.83
C ARG A 289 24.60 -3.98 8.72
N HIS A 290 24.16 -4.29 9.93
CA HIS A 290 24.91 -5.11 10.88
C HIS A 290 24.31 -6.52 11.00
N LEU A 291 25.15 -7.48 11.42
CA LEU A 291 24.73 -8.89 11.57
C LEU A 291 23.59 -9.05 12.58
N ARG A 292 23.67 -8.40 13.74
CA ARG A 292 22.64 -8.52 14.80
C ARG A 292 21.28 -8.01 14.36
N THR A 293 21.22 -6.83 13.76
CA THR A 293 19.97 -6.25 13.25
C THR A 293 19.42 -7.06 12.08
N SER A 294 20.30 -7.58 11.23
CA SER A 294 19.94 -8.46 10.12
C SER A 294 19.32 -9.77 10.59
N ILE A 295 19.94 -10.46 11.57
CA ILE A 295 19.38 -11.68 12.17
C ILE A 295 17.99 -11.39 12.71
N TYR A 296 17.82 -10.29 13.45
CA TYR A 296 16.52 -9.89 13.99
C TYR A 296 15.45 -9.73 12.90
N VAL A 297 15.71 -8.96 11.83
CA VAL A 297 14.69 -8.75 10.78
C VAL A 297 14.40 -10.04 10.02
N PHE A 298 15.41 -10.86 9.70
CA PHE A 298 15.18 -12.16 9.07
C PHE A 298 14.38 -13.12 9.97
N THR A 299 14.61 -13.09 11.29
CA THR A 299 13.79 -13.88 12.23
C THR A 299 12.35 -13.40 12.28
N LEU A 300 12.10 -12.08 12.21
CA LEU A 300 10.74 -11.55 12.13
C LEU A 300 10.04 -11.99 10.83
N VAL A 301 10.72 -11.90 9.69
CA VAL A 301 10.19 -12.38 8.40
C VAL A 301 9.83 -13.86 8.48
N ALA A 302 10.73 -14.69 9.02
CA ALA A 302 10.48 -16.11 9.23
C ALA A 302 9.29 -16.36 10.19
N ALA A 303 9.17 -15.57 11.26
CA ALA A 303 8.06 -15.65 12.20
C ALA A 303 6.71 -15.29 11.55
N VAL A 304 6.67 -14.29 10.67
CA VAL A 304 5.49 -13.95 9.87
C VAL A 304 5.10 -15.14 8.98
N PHE A 305 6.04 -15.77 8.29
CA PHE A 305 5.74 -16.94 7.48
C PHE A 305 5.27 -18.14 8.29
N ALA A 306 5.92 -18.44 9.41
CA ALA A 306 5.49 -19.48 10.32
C ALA A 306 4.05 -19.19 10.82
N PHE A 307 3.75 -17.96 11.20
CA PHE A 307 2.42 -17.56 11.61
C PHE A 307 1.38 -17.76 10.50
N LEU A 308 1.63 -17.26 9.28
CA LEU A 308 0.71 -17.39 8.15
C LEU A 308 0.48 -18.84 7.75
N THR A 309 1.54 -19.66 7.69
CA THR A 309 1.44 -21.09 7.38
C THR A 309 0.65 -21.84 8.44
N ILE A 310 0.87 -21.56 9.73
CA ILE A 310 0.07 -22.11 10.83
C ILE A 310 -1.41 -21.73 10.67
N GLN A 311 -1.73 -20.50 10.29
CA GLN A 311 -3.13 -20.10 10.05
C GLN A 311 -3.78 -20.92 8.95
N VAL A 312 -3.08 -21.13 7.83
CA VAL A 312 -3.56 -21.95 6.71
C VAL A 312 -3.75 -23.40 7.15
N VAL A 313 -2.79 -23.98 7.89
CA VAL A 313 -2.90 -25.37 8.40
C VAL A 313 -4.09 -25.52 9.34
N ILE A 314 -4.28 -24.59 10.30
CA ILE A 314 -5.43 -24.61 11.21
C ILE A 314 -6.74 -24.59 10.41
N PHE A 315 -6.82 -23.75 9.38
CA PHE A 315 -7.99 -23.68 8.52
C PHE A 315 -8.24 -24.99 7.77
N LEU A 316 -7.21 -25.59 7.17
CA LEU A 316 -7.32 -26.88 6.49
C LEU A 316 -7.77 -27.98 7.46
N MET A 317 -7.24 -28.02 8.68
CA MET A 317 -7.66 -28.98 9.71
C MET A 317 -9.10 -28.76 10.16
N GLN A 318 -9.54 -27.52 10.35
CA GLN A 318 -10.93 -27.19 10.70
C GLN A 318 -11.89 -27.57 9.57
N ASN A 319 -11.50 -27.31 8.32
CA ASN A 319 -12.29 -27.67 7.14
C ASN A 319 -12.41 -29.19 6.99
N HIS A 320 -11.33 -29.95 7.21
CA HIS A 320 -11.36 -31.41 7.19
C HIS A 320 -12.18 -32.01 8.34
N ARG A 321 -12.23 -31.36 9.50
CA ARG A 321 -13.08 -31.79 10.64
C ARG A 321 -14.57 -31.51 10.42
N ARG A 322 -14.92 -30.51 9.61
CA ARG A 322 -16.29 -30.30 9.13
C ARG A 322 -16.52 -31.24 7.94
N GLY A 323 -16.94 -32.48 8.20
CA GLY A 323 -17.44 -33.38 7.15
C GLY A 323 -18.60 -32.76 6.36
N PRO A 324 -19.09 -33.40 5.27
CA PRO A 324 -20.17 -32.84 4.44
C PRO A 324 -21.49 -32.83 5.24
N THR A 325 -21.77 -31.74 5.94
CA THR A 325 -22.98 -31.62 6.77
C THR A 325 -24.11 -30.97 5.99
N VAL A 326 -25.21 -31.72 5.86
CA VAL A 326 -26.54 -31.28 5.42
C VAL A 326 -26.95 -30.02 6.19
N ASN A 327 -27.39 -29.00 5.45
CA ASN A 327 -27.84 -27.72 5.97
C ASN A 327 -29.12 -27.89 6.80
N VAL A 328 -29.01 -27.94 8.13
CA VAL A 328 -30.12 -27.61 9.02
C VAL A 328 -30.05 -26.11 9.28
N SER A 329 -30.98 -25.38 8.68
CA SER A 329 -31.19 -23.96 8.90
C SER A 329 -31.65 -23.71 10.35
N SER A 330 -30.73 -23.31 11.23
CA SER A 330 -31.10 -22.69 12.50
C SER A 330 -30.95 -21.17 12.36
N GLY A 331 -32.10 -20.50 12.29
CA GLY A 331 -32.21 -19.05 12.15
C GLY A 331 -31.90 -18.30 13.43
N LYS A 332 -31.55 -17.02 13.22
CA LYS A 332 -31.51 -15.87 14.15
C LYS A 332 -30.43 -15.86 15.25
N VAL A 333 -29.44 -14.97 15.03
CA VAL A 333 -28.87 -13.92 15.92
C VAL A 333 -27.58 -13.33 15.27
N ALA A 334 -27.01 -13.96 14.25
CA ALA A 334 -25.73 -13.57 13.64
C ALA A 334 -25.73 -12.31 12.72
N SER A 335 -26.81 -11.51 12.68
CA SER A 335 -26.93 -10.40 11.70
C SER A 335 -26.22 -9.12 12.13
N ASP A 336 -26.25 -8.76 13.42
CA ASP A 336 -25.64 -7.51 13.91
C ASP A 336 -24.13 -7.64 14.11
N THR A 337 -23.67 -8.71 14.74
CA THR A 337 -22.24 -8.94 14.98
C THR A 337 -21.43 -9.09 13.69
N GLY A 338 -21.99 -9.76 12.68
CA GLY A 338 -21.34 -9.91 11.37
C GLY A 338 -21.25 -8.61 10.56
N THR A 339 -22.14 -7.65 10.80
CA THR A 339 -22.13 -6.34 10.13
C THR A 339 -21.11 -5.42 10.78
N GLU A 340 -21.03 -5.40 12.12
CA GLU A 340 -20.01 -4.63 12.86
C GLU A 340 -18.59 -5.12 12.58
N GLU A 341 -18.34 -6.43 12.59
CA GLU A 341 -17.01 -6.99 12.27
C GLU A 341 -16.56 -6.62 10.85
N LYS A 342 -17.50 -6.59 9.90
CA LYS A 342 -17.22 -6.23 8.51
C LYS A 342 -16.86 -4.75 8.38
N ASN A 343 -17.58 -3.87 9.08
CA ASN A 343 -17.30 -2.44 9.10
C ASN A 343 -15.92 -2.18 9.75
N LEU A 344 -15.61 -2.85 10.85
CA LEU A 344 -14.31 -2.71 11.51
C LEU A 344 -13.14 -3.08 10.59
N ARG A 345 -13.24 -4.18 9.83
CA ARG A 345 -12.18 -4.59 8.88
C ARG A 345 -11.89 -3.53 7.81
N GLU A 346 -12.92 -2.81 7.37
CA GLU A 346 -12.79 -1.71 6.41
C GLU A 346 -11.99 -0.53 7.00
N TYR A 347 -12.12 -0.24 8.30
CA TYR A 347 -11.34 0.80 8.98
C TYR A 347 -9.92 0.38 9.34
N LEU A 348 -9.70 -0.89 9.67
CA LEU A 348 -8.40 -1.39 10.11
C LEU A 348 -7.39 -1.52 8.96
N MET A 349 -7.87 -1.74 7.73
CA MET A 349 -6.98 -1.91 6.58
C MET A 349 -6.19 -0.63 6.26
N PRO A 350 -6.80 0.57 6.16
CA PRO A 350 -6.06 1.82 6.03
C PRO A 350 -5.04 2.06 7.14
N ILE A 351 -5.34 1.69 8.39
CA ILE A 351 -4.42 1.85 9.53
C ILE A 351 -3.18 0.99 9.33
N GLY A 352 -3.37 -0.30 9.00
CA GLY A 352 -2.24 -1.20 8.72
C GLY A 352 -1.45 -0.76 7.49
N VAL A 353 -2.11 -0.27 6.45
CA VAL A 353 -1.45 0.28 5.24
C VAL A 353 -0.61 1.51 5.59
N LEU A 354 -1.14 2.42 6.41
CA LEU A 354 -0.43 3.61 6.86
C LEU A 354 0.78 3.24 7.72
N ALA A 355 0.61 2.35 8.69
CA ALA A 355 1.68 1.86 9.55
C ALA A 355 2.79 1.15 8.75
N ALA A 356 2.42 0.26 7.82
CA ALA A 356 3.37 -0.38 6.91
C ALA A 356 4.13 0.64 6.05
N SER A 357 3.44 1.69 5.59
CA SER A 357 4.04 2.73 4.76
C SER A 357 5.12 3.51 5.51
N VAL A 358 4.77 4.06 6.68
CA VAL A 358 5.70 4.89 7.46
C VAL A 358 6.89 4.07 7.95
N THR A 359 6.66 2.84 8.41
CA THR A 359 7.74 1.99 8.93
C THR A 359 8.67 1.46 7.85
N TYR A 360 8.16 1.19 6.64
CA TYR A 360 9.00 0.82 5.50
C TYR A 360 9.93 1.97 5.12
N GLN A 361 9.39 3.18 4.97
CA GLN A 361 10.16 4.37 4.60
C GLN A 361 11.23 4.70 5.64
N THR A 362 10.86 4.80 6.92
CA THR A 362 11.80 5.14 8.01
C THR A 362 12.78 3.99 8.31
N GLY A 363 12.41 2.74 8.04
CA GLY A 363 13.33 1.61 8.18
C GLY A 363 14.47 1.64 7.16
N LEU A 364 14.20 2.12 5.94
CA LEU A 364 15.23 2.28 4.90
C LEU A 364 16.01 3.60 5.02
N LYS A 365 15.33 4.67 5.46
CA LYS A 365 15.91 5.99 5.76
C LYS A 365 15.76 6.29 7.27
N PRO A 366 16.65 5.76 8.14
CA PRO A 366 16.52 5.90 9.59
C PRO A 366 16.65 7.38 10.03
N PRO A 367 16.06 7.73 11.18
CA PRO A 367 16.09 9.07 11.73
C PRO A 367 17.53 9.50 12.06
N GLY A 368 17.76 10.81 12.01
CA GLY A 368 19.09 11.40 12.18
C GLY A 368 19.97 11.35 10.93
N GLY A 369 19.51 10.75 9.84
CA GLY A 369 20.22 10.72 8.56
C GLY A 369 21.30 9.64 8.49
N LEU A 370 22.04 9.68 7.39
CA LEU A 370 23.10 8.74 7.04
C LEU A 370 24.42 9.50 6.86
N TRP A 371 25.53 8.88 7.21
CA TRP A 371 26.84 9.42 6.89
C TRP A 371 27.06 9.48 5.38
N GLN A 372 27.68 10.54 4.89
CA GLN A 372 27.98 10.73 3.46
C GLN A 372 29.44 10.43 3.11
N ASP A 373 30.30 10.24 4.11
CA ASP A 373 31.73 9.99 3.94
C ASP A 373 32.23 8.87 4.88
N ASN A 374 33.48 8.48 4.69
CA ASN A 374 34.15 7.39 5.43
C ASN A 374 35.16 7.91 6.48
N ASN A 375 35.05 9.16 6.93
CA ASN A 375 36.03 9.73 7.86
C ASN A 375 35.70 9.43 9.33
N ASN A 376 36.62 9.77 10.23
CA ASN A 376 36.39 9.77 11.68
C ASN A 376 35.80 8.47 12.27
N GLY A 377 36.12 7.32 11.68
CA GLY A 377 35.70 6.00 12.17
C GLY A 377 34.27 5.59 11.84
N HIS A 378 33.52 6.39 11.05
CA HIS A 378 32.22 6.00 10.52
C HIS A 378 32.32 5.61 9.03
N THR A 379 31.25 5.00 8.52
CA THR A 379 31.19 4.53 7.12
C THR A 379 29.99 5.14 6.44
N ALA A 380 30.18 5.62 5.22
CA ALA A 380 29.13 6.20 4.42
C ALA A 380 27.94 5.24 4.29
N GLY A 381 26.75 5.81 4.33
CA GLY A 381 25.50 5.09 4.29
C GLY A 381 25.10 4.44 5.61
N ASN A 382 25.94 4.40 6.65
CA ASN A 382 25.51 4.00 8.00
C ASN A 382 24.66 5.09 8.67
N SER A 383 23.79 4.70 9.59
CA SER A 383 22.94 5.65 10.32
C SER A 383 23.74 6.44 11.34
N ILE A 384 23.63 7.78 11.30
CA ILE A 384 24.26 8.66 12.28
C ILE A 384 23.75 8.34 13.69
N LEU A 385 22.47 8.02 13.84
CA LEU A 385 21.88 7.66 15.12
C LEU A 385 22.50 6.38 15.70
N HIS A 386 22.87 5.39 14.86
CA HIS A 386 23.53 4.17 15.33
C HIS A 386 24.88 4.46 15.99
N ASP A 387 25.65 5.39 15.43
CA ASP A 387 27.01 5.68 15.89
C ASP A 387 27.02 6.69 17.05
N THR A 388 26.04 7.59 17.10
CA THR A 388 25.91 8.60 18.17
C THR A 388 25.19 8.06 19.42
N ASP A 389 24.07 7.35 19.26
CA ASP A 389 23.33 6.72 20.35
C ASP A 389 22.81 5.34 19.94
N ARG A 390 23.63 4.34 20.23
CA ARG A 390 23.34 2.95 19.88
C ARG A 390 22.11 2.39 20.59
N GLY A 391 21.79 2.89 21.79
CA GLY A 391 20.63 2.46 22.56
C GLY A 391 19.33 2.88 21.86
N ARG A 392 19.25 4.17 21.50
CA ARG A 392 18.11 4.74 20.77
C ARG A 392 17.94 4.14 19.40
N TYR A 393 19.03 3.98 18.64
CA TYR A 393 18.94 3.34 17.34
C TYR A 393 18.35 1.93 17.44
N ARG A 394 18.77 1.13 18.44
CA ARG A 394 18.20 -0.21 18.65
C ARG A 394 16.73 -0.17 19.03
N ALA A 395 16.34 0.72 19.94
CA ALA A 395 14.94 0.91 20.34
C ALA A 395 14.07 1.30 19.15
N PHE A 396 14.51 2.27 18.35
CA PHE A 396 13.87 2.66 17.09
C PHE A 396 13.78 1.48 16.13
N PHE A 397 14.93 0.88 15.79
CA PHE A 397 15.05 -0.10 14.72
C PHE A 397 14.21 -1.36 14.99
N TYR A 398 14.30 -1.91 16.21
CA TYR A 398 13.54 -3.10 16.57
C TYR A 398 12.05 -2.83 16.62
N SER A 399 11.62 -1.72 17.22
CA SER A 399 10.20 -1.38 17.33
C SER A 399 9.58 -1.07 15.96
N ASN A 400 10.30 -0.34 15.11
CA ASN A 400 9.89 -0.02 13.74
C ASN A 400 9.78 -1.27 12.87
N SER A 401 10.77 -2.17 12.94
CA SER A 401 10.74 -3.43 12.18
C SER A 401 9.62 -4.36 12.65
N THR A 402 9.37 -4.42 13.96
CA THR A 402 8.23 -5.19 14.51
C THR A 402 6.90 -4.62 14.06
N SER A 403 6.74 -3.30 14.11
CA SER A 403 5.55 -2.62 13.63
C SER A 403 5.32 -2.90 12.14
N PHE A 404 6.32 -2.73 11.28
CA PHE A 404 6.21 -3.06 9.86
C PHE A 404 5.70 -4.49 9.62
N MET A 405 6.31 -5.48 10.29
CA MET A 405 5.92 -6.89 10.14
C MET A 405 4.52 -7.16 10.71
N ALA A 406 4.16 -6.53 11.83
CA ALA A 406 2.82 -6.60 12.40
C ALA A 406 1.78 -5.99 11.46
N SER A 407 2.07 -4.85 10.81
CA SER A 407 1.19 -4.23 9.81
C SER A 407 0.97 -5.14 8.60
N ILE A 408 2.02 -5.82 8.11
CA ILE A 408 1.89 -6.82 7.03
C ILE A 408 1.00 -7.98 7.47
N VAL A 409 1.17 -8.47 8.70
CA VAL A 409 0.27 -9.50 9.26
C VAL A 409 -1.18 -9.00 9.31
N VAL A 410 -1.43 -7.78 9.78
CA VAL A 410 -2.77 -7.17 9.80
C VAL A 410 -3.36 -7.11 8.39
N ILE A 411 -2.60 -6.62 7.41
CA ILE A 411 -2.99 -6.55 5.99
C ILE A 411 -3.38 -7.94 5.46
N VAL A 412 -2.56 -8.96 5.70
CA VAL A 412 -2.82 -10.33 5.22
C VAL A 412 -4.01 -10.96 5.93
N LEU A 413 -4.21 -10.70 7.21
CA LEU A 413 -5.37 -11.20 7.98
C LEU A 413 -6.69 -10.50 7.60
N LEU A 414 -6.62 -9.27 7.07
CA LEU A 414 -7.75 -8.51 6.58
C LEU A 414 -8.13 -8.88 5.14
N LEU A 415 -7.23 -9.49 4.38
CA LEU A 415 -7.51 -9.97 3.03
C LEU A 415 -8.62 -11.04 3.05
N PRO A 416 -9.70 -10.86 2.28
CA PRO A 416 -10.87 -11.75 2.27
C PRO A 416 -10.57 -13.04 1.50
N TRP A 417 -9.79 -13.93 2.12
CA TRP A 417 -9.56 -15.27 1.61
C TRP A 417 -10.85 -16.10 1.68
N LYS A 418 -11.14 -16.93 0.67
CA LYS A 418 -12.35 -17.78 0.71
C LYS A 418 -12.30 -18.67 1.96
N GLY A 419 -13.30 -18.54 2.83
CA GLY A 419 -13.54 -19.42 3.99
C GLY A 419 -12.71 -19.13 5.25
N LEU A 420 -11.65 -18.31 5.18
CA LEU A 420 -10.75 -18.09 6.31
C LEU A 420 -11.30 -17.01 7.26
N HIS A 421 -12.30 -17.35 8.07
CA HIS A 421 -12.72 -16.50 9.20
C HIS A 421 -11.69 -16.62 10.35
N LEU A 422 -10.65 -15.80 10.29
CA LEU A 422 -9.66 -15.69 11.35
C LEU A 422 -10.25 -15.00 12.59
N PRO A 423 -9.95 -15.49 13.80
CA PRO A 423 -10.48 -14.91 15.03
C PRO A 423 -9.97 -13.48 15.22
N LEU A 424 -10.89 -12.53 15.48
CA LEU A 424 -10.59 -11.10 15.65
C LEU A 424 -9.49 -10.83 16.69
N GLY A 425 -9.41 -11.64 17.74
CA GLY A 425 -8.39 -11.45 18.80
C GLY A 425 -6.95 -11.45 18.28
N ARG A 426 -6.63 -12.26 17.27
CA ARG A 426 -5.27 -12.29 16.67
C ARG A 426 -4.95 -11.01 15.90
N MET A 427 -5.96 -10.49 15.21
CA MET A 427 -5.87 -9.23 14.47
C MET A 427 -5.70 -8.05 15.43
N TYR A 428 -6.50 -7.99 16.50
CA TYR A 428 -6.35 -6.95 17.53
C TYR A 428 -4.98 -7.00 18.21
N ALA A 429 -4.46 -8.19 18.53
CA ALA A 429 -3.13 -8.34 19.10
C ALA A 429 -2.05 -7.81 18.14
N ALA A 430 -2.14 -8.11 16.84
CA ALA A 430 -1.21 -7.60 15.84
C ALA A 430 -1.29 -6.07 15.70
N ILE A 431 -2.49 -5.48 15.74
CA ILE A 431 -2.69 -4.02 15.70
C ILE A 431 -2.11 -3.36 16.95
N LEU A 432 -2.35 -3.91 18.13
CA LEU A 432 -1.79 -3.38 19.37
C LEU A 432 -0.26 -3.43 19.36
N LEU A 433 0.31 -4.53 18.87
CA LEU A 433 1.76 -4.67 18.69
C LEU A 433 2.30 -3.64 17.69
N ASP A 434 1.58 -3.43 16.58
CA ASP A 434 1.91 -2.43 15.57
C ASP A 434 1.93 -1.02 16.15
N MET A 435 0.83 -0.60 16.77
CA MET A 435 0.69 0.74 17.35
C MET A 435 1.70 0.99 18.48
N LEU A 436 1.96 0.00 19.34
CA LEU A 436 2.99 0.10 20.38
C LEU A 436 4.39 0.22 19.76
N GLY A 437 4.68 -0.59 18.74
CA GLY A 437 5.93 -0.53 17.99
C GLY A 437 6.15 0.82 17.32
N LEU A 438 5.11 1.38 16.69
CA LEU A 438 5.12 2.74 16.12
C LEU A 438 5.41 3.80 17.17
N LEU A 439 4.74 3.75 18.32
CA LEU A 439 4.91 4.73 19.39
C LEU A 439 6.35 4.72 19.92
N VAL A 440 6.91 3.53 20.19
CA VAL A 440 8.29 3.40 20.67
C VAL A 440 9.28 3.83 19.59
N ALA A 441 9.04 3.46 18.32
CA ALA A 441 9.88 3.89 17.22
C ALA A 441 9.87 5.42 17.08
N TYR A 442 8.70 6.04 17.11
CA TYR A 442 8.55 7.48 17.03
C TYR A 442 9.27 8.18 18.20
N ALA A 443 9.05 7.74 19.45
CA ALA A 443 9.69 8.33 20.62
C ALA A 443 11.23 8.19 20.59
N ALA A 444 11.75 7.03 20.19
CA ALA A 444 13.19 6.78 20.11
C ALA A 444 13.87 7.50 18.93
N GLY A 445 13.15 7.67 17.82
CA GLY A 445 13.66 8.27 16.59
C GLY A 445 13.55 9.79 16.52
N SER A 446 12.53 10.39 17.14
CA SER A 446 12.24 11.83 17.05
C SER A 446 13.02 12.68 18.04
N THR A 447 13.33 12.16 19.22
CA THR A 447 14.06 12.92 20.25
C THR A 447 15.34 12.22 20.69
N ARG A 448 16.32 13.03 21.13
CA ARG A 448 17.63 12.54 21.60
C ARG A 448 17.76 12.46 23.12
N GLU A 449 16.85 13.12 23.85
CA GLU A 449 16.87 13.14 25.31
C GLU A 449 15.87 12.15 25.90
N TRP A 450 16.24 11.48 27.00
CA TRP A 450 15.38 10.46 27.60
C TRP A 450 14.09 11.07 28.16
N GLU A 451 14.19 12.26 28.76
CA GLU A 451 13.08 13.00 29.33
C GLU A 451 12.03 13.34 28.26
N THR A 452 12.47 13.86 27.11
CA THR A 452 11.56 14.19 26.01
C THR A 452 10.91 12.94 25.39
N SER A 453 11.64 11.82 25.28
CA SER A 453 11.03 10.55 24.82
C SER A 453 9.99 10.04 25.81
N SER A 454 10.26 10.13 27.11
CA SER A 454 9.32 9.76 28.16
C SER A 454 8.09 10.66 28.14
N LEU A 455 8.26 11.96 27.86
CA LEU A 455 7.15 12.89 27.67
C LEU A 455 6.28 12.53 26.47
N VAL A 456 6.88 12.17 25.33
CA VAL A 456 6.15 11.73 24.13
C VAL A 456 5.30 10.49 24.43
N ILE A 457 5.83 9.52 25.17
CA ILE A 457 5.05 8.34 25.58
C ILE A 457 3.97 8.74 26.60
N ALA A 458 4.30 9.61 27.55
CA ALA A 458 3.37 10.09 28.56
C ALA A 458 2.20 10.89 27.98
N LEU A 459 2.36 11.55 26.82
CA LEU A 459 1.31 12.29 26.11
C LEU A 459 0.10 11.44 25.72
N VAL A 460 0.25 10.12 25.65
CA VAL A 460 -0.90 9.21 25.45
C VAL A 460 -1.95 9.40 26.56
N VAL A 461 -1.52 9.60 27.81
CA VAL A 461 -2.40 9.74 28.98
C VAL A 461 -3.30 10.99 28.89
N PRO A 462 -2.77 12.22 28.73
CA PRO A 462 -3.61 13.42 28.61
C PRO A 462 -4.48 13.41 27.35
N VAL A 463 -4.02 12.82 26.23
CA VAL A 463 -4.84 12.69 25.02
C VAL A 463 -6.04 11.77 25.27
N LEU A 464 -5.83 10.62 25.90
CA LEU A 464 -6.91 9.72 26.27
C LEU A 464 -7.86 10.37 27.30
N ALA A 465 -7.32 11.09 28.28
CA ALA A 465 -8.12 11.83 29.26
C ALA A 465 -8.99 12.92 28.60
N TYR A 466 -8.43 13.65 27.63
CA TYR A 466 -9.17 14.65 26.85
C TYR A 466 -10.30 14.02 26.04
N ILE A 467 -10.03 12.92 25.32
CA ILE A 467 -11.04 12.18 24.56
C ILE A 467 -12.15 11.67 25.49
N ALA A 468 -11.79 11.12 26.64
CA ALA A 468 -12.76 10.64 27.63
C ALA A 468 -13.61 11.79 28.20
N ALA A 469 -13.00 12.95 28.50
CA ALA A 469 -13.72 14.13 28.96
C ALA A 469 -14.68 14.66 27.88
N TYR A 470 -14.25 14.72 26.62
CA TYR A 470 -15.10 15.11 25.50
C TYR A 470 -16.29 14.15 25.31
N ALA A 471 -16.02 12.84 25.35
CA ALA A 471 -17.06 11.81 25.27
C ALA A 471 -18.05 11.91 26.43
N ALA A 472 -17.56 12.15 27.66
CA ALA A 472 -18.41 12.37 28.82
C ALA A 472 -19.30 13.61 28.63
N VAL A 473 -18.74 14.76 28.23
CA VAL A 473 -19.50 15.99 27.95
C VAL A 473 -20.55 15.76 26.86
N PHE A 474 -20.20 15.04 25.79
CA PHE A 474 -21.14 14.70 24.72
C PHE A 474 -22.30 13.82 25.22
N LEU A 475 -21.99 12.78 26.00
CA LEU A 475 -23.00 11.91 26.61
C LEU A 475 -23.89 12.66 27.61
N PHE A 476 -23.33 13.56 28.41
CA PHE A 476 -24.09 14.42 29.31
C PHE A 476 -25.02 15.37 28.55
N ARG A 477 -24.54 15.99 27.46
CA ARG A 477 -25.36 16.90 26.63
C ARG A 477 -26.54 16.17 25.97
N ASN A 478 -26.32 14.95 25.48
CA ASN A 478 -27.38 14.13 24.89
C ASN A 478 -28.41 13.65 25.92
N LYS A 479 -27.98 13.29 27.14
CA LYS A 479 -28.91 12.99 28.24
C LYS A 479 -29.76 14.20 28.62
N CYS A 480 -29.18 15.39 28.66
CA CYS A 480 -29.93 16.63 28.95
C CYS A 480 -30.93 17.01 27.85
N GLN A 481 -30.64 16.74 26.58
CA GLN A 481 -31.58 16.97 25.46
C GLN A 481 -32.74 15.96 25.47
N CYS A 482 -32.47 14.69 25.79
CA CYS A 482 -33.50 13.64 25.88
C CYS A 482 -34.45 13.87 27.08
N GLY A 483 -33.93 14.41 28.19
CA GLY A 483 -34.76 14.82 29.33
C GLY A 483 -35.66 16.04 29.06
N LYS A 484 -35.24 16.96 28.17
CA LYS A 484 -36.05 18.13 27.77
C LYS A 484 -37.17 17.79 26.78
N GLY A 485 -36.96 16.79 25.91
CA GLY A 485 -37.99 16.31 24.98
C GLY A 485 -39.17 15.64 25.71
N ARG A 486 -38.89 14.85 26.75
CA ARG A 486 -39.91 14.14 27.52
C ARG A 486 -40.77 15.06 28.39
N ALA A 487 -40.20 16.15 28.92
CA ALA A 487 -40.95 17.14 29.69
C ALA A 487 -41.93 17.98 28.85
N ASN A 488 -41.68 18.10 27.53
CA ASN A 488 -42.57 18.82 26.61
C ASN A 488 -43.70 17.95 26.05
N GLU A 489 -43.57 16.62 26.01
CA GLU A 489 -44.67 15.70 25.65
C GLU A 489 -45.67 15.50 26.80
N ASP A 490 -45.22 15.56 28.05
CA ASP A 490 -46.11 15.46 29.22
C ASP A 490 -46.86 16.77 29.52
N SER A 491 -46.61 17.85 28.75
CA SER A 491 -47.20 19.19 28.91
C SER A 491 -48.08 19.63 27.73
N ALA A 492 -48.39 18.72 26.77
CA ALA A 492 -49.20 19.00 25.58
C ALA A 492 -50.56 18.30 25.61
#